data_AF-A0A970RDG0-F1
#
_entry.id   AF-A0A970RDG0-F1
#
_cell.length_a   1.000
_cell.length_b   1.000
_cell.length_c   1.000
_cell.angle_alpha   90.00
_cell.angle_beta   90.00
_cell.angle_gamma   90.00
#
_symmetry.space_group_name_H-M   'P 1'
#
loop_
_entity.id
_entity.type
_entity.pdbx_description
1 polymer ?
#
loop_
_entity_poly.entity_id
_entity_poly.type
_entity_poly.pdbx_seq_one_letter_code
_entity_poly.pdbx_strand_id
1 'polypeptide(L)'
;MSESTSLALLLELVSNPLMMSNYTLYTGNPEDLGSIAKDDPQLAEWIRDLGRTMEAALKHLRKHGVPVDHLTCLEVMASEMMN
;
A
#
# COMPACT_ATOMS: atom_id res chain seq x y z
N MET A 1 -17.33 7.35 -16.37
CA MET A 1 -16.16 6.53 -16.75
C MET A 1 -16.64 5.12 -17.01
N SER A 2 -16.15 4.44 -18.04
CA SER A 2 -16.43 3.01 -18.21
C SER A 2 -15.74 2.24 -17.07
N GLU A 3 -16.30 1.08 -16.69
CA GLU A 3 -15.68 0.20 -15.69
C GLU A 3 -14.23 -0.15 -16.03
N SER A 4 -13.92 -0.26 -17.33
CA SER A 4 -12.58 -0.49 -17.85
C SER A 4 -11.57 0.61 -17.47
N THR A 5 -11.96 1.88 -17.54
CA THR A 5 -11.06 3.00 -17.16
C THR A 5 -10.84 3.04 -15.65
N SER A 6 -11.89 2.84 -14.86
CA SER A 6 -11.77 2.83 -13.39
C SER A 6 -10.87 1.69 -12.91
N LEU A 7 -10.98 0.51 -13.53
CA LEU A 7 -10.12 -0.63 -13.22
C LEU A 7 -8.66 -0.37 -13.57
N ALA A 8 -8.39 0.23 -14.72
CA ALA A 8 -7.03 0.59 -15.15
C ALA A 8 -6.36 1.56 -14.16
N LEU A 9 -7.08 2.60 -13.73
CA LEU A 9 -6.54 3.56 -12.75
C LEU A 9 -6.30 2.92 -11.38
N LEU A 10 -7.16 1.99 -10.95
CA LEU A 10 -6.94 1.24 -9.70
C LEU A 10 -5.70 0.35 -9.80
N LEU A 11 -5.47 -0.29 -10.96
CA LEU A 11 -4.27 -1.08 -11.21
C LEU A 11 -3.00 -0.21 -11.22
N GLU A 12 -3.04 0.95 -11.86
CA GLU A 12 -1.95 1.93 -11.85
C GLU A 12 -1.64 2.40 -10.42
N LEU A 13 -2.68 2.68 -9.63
CA LEU A 13 -2.53 3.08 -8.23
C LEU A 13 -1.86 1.98 -7.40
N VAL A 14 -2.35 0.73 -7.48
CA VAL A 14 -1.81 -0.36 -6.64
C VAL A 14 -0.44 -0.86 -7.11
N SER A 15 -0.08 -0.58 -8.36
CA SER A 15 1.25 -0.90 -8.90
C SER A 15 2.26 0.23 -8.66
N ASN A 16 1.85 1.36 -8.08
CA ASN A 16 2.73 2.49 -7.85
C ASN A 16 3.70 2.19 -6.68
N PRO A 17 5.04 2.27 -6.89
CA PRO A 17 6.02 1.95 -5.85
C PRO A 17 5.93 2.83 -4.60
N LEU A 18 5.56 4.11 -4.74
CA LEU A 18 5.38 5.00 -3.60
C LEU A 18 4.14 4.60 -2.79
N MET A 19 3.05 4.24 -3.46
CA MET A 19 1.84 3.74 -2.78
C MET A 19 2.13 2.43 -2.04
N MET A 20 2.87 1.52 -2.67
CA MET A 20 3.31 0.27 -2.05
C MET A 20 4.22 0.49 -0.83
N SER A 21 5.15 1.44 -0.91
CA SER A 21 6.04 1.78 0.21
C SER A 21 5.24 2.37 1.38
N ASN A 22 4.32 3.29 1.11
CA ASN A 22 3.43 3.85 2.14
C ASN A 22 2.55 2.78 2.77
N TYR A 23 2.02 1.85 1.96
CA TYR A 23 1.22 0.73 2.45
C TYR A 23 2.03 -0.24 3.32
N THR A 24 3.30 -0.45 2.98
CA THR A 24 4.24 -1.25 3.79
C THR A 24 4.50 -0.60 5.14
N LEU A 25 4.76 0.70 5.18
CA LEU A 25 4.93 1.44 6.43
C LEU A 25 3.65 1.41 7.28
N TYR A 26 2.49 1.57 6.64
CA TYR A 26 1.19 1.52 7.30
C TYR A 26 0.86 0.15 7.90
N THR A 27 1.16 -0.96 7.21
CA THR A 27 0.78 -2.32 7.64
C THR A 27 1.86 -3.07 8.41
N GLY A 28 3.14 -2.84 8.07
CA GLY A 28 4.26 -3.66 8.52
C GLY A 28 5.16 -3.00 9.56
N ASN A 29 5.10 -1.67 9.74
CA ASN A 29 6.04 -0.99 10.65
C ASN A 29 5.41 0.13 11.50
N PRO A 30 4.59 -0.22 12.51
CA PRO A 30 3.92 0.77 13.36
C PRO A 30 4.89 1.59 14.22
N GLU A 31 6.08 1.06 14.53
CA GLU A 31 7.12 1.76 15.29
C GLU A 31 7.77 2.90 14.49
N ASP A 32 8.09 2.64 13.21
CA ASP A 32 8.59 3.67 12.29
C ASP A 32 7.55 4.77 12.10
N LEU A 33 6.30 4.38 11.90
CA LEU A 33 5.20 5.33 11.74
C LEU A 33 4.99 6.17 13.02
N GLY A 34 5.19 5.56 14.19
CA GLY A 34 5.16 6.24 15.49
C GLY A 34 6.33 7.20 15.67
N SER A 35 7.50 6.88 15.13
CA SER A 35 8.67 7.76 15.13
C SER A 35 8.46 8.96 14.21
N ILE A 36 7.98 8.73 12.98
CA ILE A 36 7.58 9.80 12.05
C ILE A 36 6.54 10.71 12.70
N ALA A 37 5.54 10.16 13.39
CA ALA A 37 4.50 10.95 14.03
C ALA A 37 5.01 11.88 15.16
N LYS A 38 6.18 11.59 15.75
CA LYS A 38 6.80 12.48 16.75
C LYS A 38 7.45 13.69 16.11
N ASP A 39 8.07 13.49 14.94
CA ASP A 39 8.81 14.54 14.22
C ASP A 39 7.88 15.34 13.29
N ASP A 40 7.00 14.65 12.57
CA ASP A 40 6.00 15.21 11.66
C ASP A 40 4.65 14.43 11.75
N PRO A 41 3.74 14.89 12.61
CA PRO A 41 2.42 14.28 12.78
C PRO A 41 1.57 14.29 11.50
N GLN A 42 1.73 15.32 10.66
CA GLN A 42 0.92 15.49 9.45
C GLN A 42 1.36 14.52 8.37
N LEU A 43 2.67 14.34 8.19
CA LEU A 43 3.21 13.32 7.31
C LEU A 43 2.75 11.92 7.74
N ALA A 44 2.80 11.61 9.04
CA ALA A 44 2.33 10.32 9.55
C ALA A 44 0.83 10.08 9.25
N GLU A 45 0.00 11.12 9.34
CA GLU A 45 -1.41 11.05 8.97
C GLU A 45 -1.59 10.78 7.47
N TRP A 46 -0.84 11.47 6.60
CA TRP A 46 -0.88 11.23 5.16
C TRP A 46 -0.47 9.81 4.80
N ILE A 47 0.56 9.25 5.45
CA ILE A 47 0.97 7.86 5.23
C ILE A 47 -0.17 6.90 5.59
N ARG A 48 -0.88 7.14 6.71
CA ARG A 48 -2.06 6.34 7.10
C ARG A 48 -3.19 6.44 6.08
N ASP A 49 -3.47 7.64 5.59
CA ASP A 49 -4.53 7.87 4.60
C ASP A 49 -4.22 7.17 3.27
N LEU A 50 -2.98 7.24 2.81
CA LEU A 50 -2.51 6.53 1.62
C LEU A 50 -2.58 5.01 1.84
N GLY A 51 -2.17 4.52 3.01
CA GLY A 51 -2.28 3.11 3.37
C GLY A 51 -3.72 2.60 3.38
N ARG A 52 -4.66 3.35 3.96
CA ARG A 52 -6.10 3.04 3.94
C ARG A 52 -6.68 3.03 2.52
N THR A 53 -6.27 3.99 1.69
CA THR A 53 -6.68 4.09 0.29
C THR A 53 -6.19 2.88 -0.50
N MET A 54 -4.93 2.48 -0.30
CA MET A 54 -4.34 1.29 -0.92
C MET A 54 -5.06 0.01 -0.50
N GLU A 55 -5.36 -0.15 0.79
CA GLU A 55 -6.11 -1.30 1.31
C GLU A 55 -7.50 -1.42 0.67
N ALA A 56 -8.20 -0.29 0.54
CA ALA A 56 -9.51 -0.24 -0.10
C ALA A 56 -9.44 -0.61 -1.59
N ALA A 57 -8.43 -0.11 -2.31
CA ALA A 57 -8.20 -0.41 -3.72
C ALA A 57 -7.91 -1.91 -3.94
N LEU A 58 -7.00 -2.49 -3.15
CA LEU A 58 -6.66 -3.91 -3.19
C LEU A 58 -7.89 -4.79 -2.88
N LYS A 59 -8.67 -4.43 -1.86
CA LYS A 59 -9.91 -5.14 -1.52
C LYS A 59 -10.94 -5.05 -2.64
N HIS A 60 -11.04 -3.91 -3.33
CA HIS A 60 -11.93 -3.75 -4.47
C HIS A 60 -11.49 -4.64 -5.65
N LEU A 61 -10.20 -4.64 -5.98
CA LEU A 61 -9.62 -5.47 -7.04
C LEU A 61 -9.83 -6.97 -6.78
N ARG A 62 -9.60 -7.45 -5.55
CA ARG A 62 -9.89 -8.83 -5.14
C ARG A 62 -11.35 -9.21 -5.34
N LYS A 63 -12.28 -8.34 -4.95
CA LYS A 63 -13.73 -8.58 -5.15
C LYS A 63 -14.11 -8.74 -6.62
N HIS A 64 -13.35 -8.16 -7.54
CA HIS A 64 -13.55 -8.26 -8.99
C HIS A 64 -12.69 -9.36 -9.63
N GLY A 65 -12.09 -10.25 -8.83
CA GLY A 65 -11.32 -11.39 -9.32
C GLY A 65 -9.93 -11.04 -9.86
N VAL A 66 -9.42 -9.84 -9.57
CA VAL A 66 -8.06 -9.45 -9.98
C VAL A 66 -7.04 -9.99 -8.95
N PRO A 67 -6.05 -10.79 -9.40
CA PRO A 67 -5.09 -11.43 -8.50
C PRO A 67 -3.98 -10.46 -8.09
N VAL A 68 -4.25 -9.59 -7.11
CA VAL A 68 -3.31 -8.56 -6.61
C VAL A 68 -2.48 -9.02 -5.42
N ASP A 69 -2.60 -10.27 -4.98
CA ASP A 69 -1.96 -10.75 -3.74
C ASP A 69 -0.42 -10.76 -3.83
N HIS A 70 0.13 -10.96 -5.03
CA HIS A 70 1.56 -10.87 -5.29
C HIS A 70 2.12 -9.46 -5.04
N LEU A 71 1.31 -8.41 -5.16
CA LEU A 71 1.72 -7.03 -4.86
C LEU A 71 1.85 -6.81 -3.35
N THR A 72 1.06 -7.52 -2.55
CA THR A 72 1.02 -7.37 -1.08
C THR A 72 1.91 -8.35 -0.34
N CYS A 73 2.61 -9.24 -1.06
CA CYS A 73 3.43 -10.29 -0.47
C CYS A 73 4.74 -9.71 0.05
N LEU A 74 4.68 -9.15 1.27
CA LEU A 74 5.83 -8.60 2.01
C LEU A 74 6.90 -9.64 2.35
N GLU A 75 6.64 -10.93 2.14
CA GLU A 75 7.48 -12.04 2.63
C GLU A 75 8.75 -12.30 1.80
N VAL A 76 8.92 -11.70 0.62
CA VAL A 76 10.09 -12.02 -0.24
C VAL A 76 11.27 -11.07 -0.01
N MET A 77 11.07 -9.82 0.43
CA MET A 77 12.19 -8.86 0.57
C MET A 77 12.88 -8.89 1.95
N ALA A 78 12.27 -9.50 2.96
CA ALA A 78 12.93 -9.69 4.26
C ALA A 78 14.01 -10.80 4.24
N SER A 79 13.91 -11.75 3.29
CA SER A 79 14.86 -12.88 3.20
C SER A 79 16.17 -12.54 2.48
N GLU A 80 16.21 -11.50 1.65
CA GLU A 80 17.42 -11.13 0.89
C GLU A 80 18.32 -10.11 1.61
N MET A 81 17.89 -9.53 2.73
CA MET A 81 18.73 -8.65 3.56
C MET A 81 19.32 -9.34 4.81
N MET A 82 19.16 -10.67 4.95
CA MET A 82 19.70 -11.45 6.08
C MET A 82 20.86 -12.39 5.72
N ASN A 83 21.49 -12.24 4.54
CA ASN A 83 22.72 -12.96 4.18
C ASN A 83 23.87 -12.00 3.86
#